data_AF-A0A7C4TAS3-F1
#
_entry.id   AF-A0A7C4TAS3-F1
#
_cell.length_a   1.000
_cell.length_b   1.000
_cell.length_c   1.000
_cell.angle_alpha   90.00
_cell.angle_beta   90.00
_cell.angle_gamma   90.00
#
_symmetry.space_group_name_H-M   'P 1'
#
loop_
_entity.id
_entity.type
_entity.pdbx_description
1 polymer ?
#
loop_
_entity_poly.entity_id
_entity_poly.type
_entity_poly.pdbx_seq_one_letter_code
_entity_poly.pdbx_strand_id
1 'polypeptide(L)' 'MVRLIRRRRYLYFWTYRPGPRGSRRVWTYVGALGRVDTRRKAVELLLASHREAQQELDRRIARLVRRSGIA' A
#
# COMPACT_ATOMS: atom_id res chain seq x y z
N MET A 1 5.54 -5.41 -8.20
CA MET A 1 6.72 -5.55 -9.08
C MET A 1 7.28 -6.95 -8.94
N VAL A 2 7.62 -7.60 -10.05
CA VAL A 2 8.30 -8.89 -10.04
C VAL A 2 9.79 -8.66 -10.32
N ARG A 3 10.66 -9.27 -9.52
CA ARG A 3 12.12 -9.25 -9.72
C ARG A 3 12.63 -10.66 -9.96
N LEU A 4 13.56 -10.80 -10.91
CA LEU A 4 14.23 -12.05 -11.22
C LEU A 4 15.61 -12.05 -10.54
N ILE A 5 15.88 -13.04 -9.68
CA ILE A 5 17.18 -13.21 -9.00
C ILE A 5 17.53 -14.70 -9.05
N ARG A 6 18.71 -15.05 -9.56
CA ARG A 6 19.20 -16.45 -9.66
C ARG A 6 18.13 -17.42 -10.22
N ARG A 7 17.51 -17.06 -11.35
CA ARG A 7 16.42 -17.80 -12.03
C ARG A 7 15.11 -17.96 -11.24
N ARG A 8 14.96 -17.31 -10.08
CA ARG A 8 13.72 -17.30 -9.28
C ARG A 8 13.04 -15.94 -9.39
N ARG A 9 11.71 -15.95 -9.54
CA ARG A 9 10.89 -14.74 -9.59
C ARG A 9 10.33 -14.42 -8.21
N TYR A 10 10.47 -13.17 -7.79
CA TYR A 10 10.09 -12.67 -6.48
C TYR A 10 9.13 -11.51 -6.61
N LEU A 11 8.07 -11.52 -5.80
CA LEU A 11 7.06 -10.48 -5.75
C LEU A 11 7.42 -9.46 -4.68
N TYR A 12 7.41 -8.20 -5.10
CA TYR A 12 7.52 -7.03 -4.25
C TYR A 12 6.26 -6.19 -4.39
N PHE A 13 5.74 -5.73 -3.26
CA PHE A 13 4.65 -4.78 -3.17
C PHE A 13 5.23 -3.38 -2.91
N TRP A 14 4.64 -2.34 -3.50
CA TRP A 14 5.02 -0.97 -3.19
C TRP A 14 3.81 -0.20 -2.67
N THR A 15 4.04 0.71 -1.73
CA THR A 15 3.04 1.66 -1.24
C THR A 15 3.69 3.00 -0.93
N TYR A 16 2.89 4.06 -0.90
CA TYR A 16 3.32 5.35 -0.38
C TYR A 16 3.04 5.41 1.12
N ARG A 17 4.08 5.65 1.92
CA ARG A 17 3.95 5.88 3.36
C ARG A 17 4.18 7.36 3.67
N PRO A 18 3.33 7.98 4.51
CA PRO A 18 3.59 9.33 4.98
C PRO A 18 4.90 9.36 5.76
N GLY A 19 5.68 10.43 5.55
CA GLY A 19 6.92 10.70 6.24
C GLY A 19 7.11 12.20 6.49
N PRO A 20 8.19 12.59 7.18
CA PRO A 20 8.39 13.96 7.64
C PRO A 20 8.46 15.00 6.52
N ARG A 21 8.82 14.59 5.31
CA ARG A 21 8.97 15.45 4.12
C ARG A 21 7.98 15.07 3.01
N GLY A 22 6.84 14.48 3.37
CA GLY A 22 5.82 14.02 2.42
C GLY A 22 5.78 12.51 2.26
N SER A 23 5.10 12.06 1.23
CA SER A 23 4.89 10.62 0.98
C SER A 23 6.11 10.00 0.30
N ARG A 24 6.64 8.92 0.88
CA ARG A 24 7.75 8.16 0.28
C ARG A 24 7.27 6.79 -0.20
N ARG A 25 7.80 6.35 -1.34
CA ARG A 25 7.55 4.99 -1.86
C ARG A 25 8.36 3.98 -1.05
N VAL A 26 7.69 2.99 -0.46
CA VAL A 26 8.29 1.90 0.31
C VAL A 26 8.04 0.59 -0.44
N TRP A 27 9.06 -0.25 -0.49
CA TRP A 27 8.98 -1.59 -1.07
C TRP A 27 8.91 -2.64 0.04
N THR A 28 7.96 -3.56 -0.07
CA THR A 28 7.77 -4.69 0.82
C THR A 28 7.99 -5.97 0.05
N TYR A 29 8.91 -6.81 0.54
CA TYR A 29 9.08 -8.16 -0.01
C TYR A 29 7.88 -9.04 0.36
N VAL A 30 7.23 -9.61 -0.65
CA VAL A 30 6.07 -10.48 -0.45
C VAL A 30 6.53 -11.93 -0.33
N GLY A 31 7.21 -12.44 -1.36
CA GLY A 31 7.63 -13.84 -1.44
C GLY A 31 8.02 -14.26 -2.85
N ALA A 32 8.44 -15.52 -3.01
CA ALA A 32 8.68 -16.11 -4.32
C ALA A 32 7.36 -16.39 -5.06
N LEU A 33 7.31 -16.15 -6.37
CA LEU A 33 6.13 -16.47 -7.18
C LEU A 33 5.86 -17.99 -7.19
N GLY A 34 4.58 -18.35 -7.32
CA GLY A 34 4.12 -19.75 -7.35
C GLY A 34 3.90 -20.39 -5.97
N ARG A 35 4.21 -19.69 -4.87
CA ARG A 35 3.87 -20.13 -3.51
C ARG A 35 2.48 -19.63 -3.11
N VAL A 36 1.66 -20.49 -2.50
CA VAL A 36 0.32 -20.13 -2.00
C VAL A 36 0.41 -19.00 -0.97
N ASP A 37 1.39 -19.05 -0.07
CA ASP A 37 1.61 -18.01 0.94
C ASP A 37 1.96 -16.65 0.33
N THR A 38 2.69 -16.63 -0.78
CA THR A 38 3.00 -15.38 -1.51
C THR A 38 1.72 -14.75 -2.05
N ARG A 39 0.78 -15.55 -2.57
CA ARG A 39 -0.51 -15.04 -3.05
C ARG A 39 -1.34 -14.48 -1.89
N ARG A 40 -1.45 -15.23 -0.79
CA ARG A 40 -2.18 -14.78 0.41
C ARG A 40 -1.62 -13.46 0.94
N LYS A 41 -0.31 -13.39 1.15
CA LYS A 41 0.36 -12.17 1.63
C LYS A 41 0.23 -10.99 0.67
N ALA A 42 0.22 -11.24 -0.64
CA ALA A 42 -0.04 -10.19 -1.63
C ALA A 42 -1.45 -9.60 -1.47
N VAL A 43 -2.46 -10.46 -1.30
CA VAL A 43 -3.85 -10.04 -1.07
C VAL A 43 -3.98 -9.27 0.25
N GLU A 44 -3.35 -9.74 1.33
CA GLU A 44 -3.36 -9.06 2.62
C GLU A 44 -2.74 -7.65 2.53
N LEU A 45 -1.60 -7.51 1.86
CA LEU A 45 -0.95 -6.20 1.63
C LEU A 45 -1.80 -5.28 0.76
N LEU A 46 -2.45 -5.81 -0.28
CA LEU A 46 -3.38 -5.05 -1.11
C LEU A 46 -4.55 -4.53 -0.28
N LEU A 47 -5.22 -5.40 0.48
CA LEU A 47 -6.36 -5.01 1.31
C LEU A 47 -5.96 -3.97 2.37
N ALA A 48 -4.83 -4.17 3.05
CA ALA A 48 -4.31 -3.19 4.00
C ALA A 48 -4.08 -1.84 3.34
N SER A 49 -3.45 -1.80 2.16
CA SER A 49 -3.18 -0.56 1.44
C SER A 49 -4.46 0.17 1.01
N HIS A 50 -5.50 -0.55 0.59
CA HIS A 50 -6.76 0.08 0.20
C HIS A 50 -7.51 0.63 1.41
N ARG A 51 -7.48 -0.06 2.55
CA ARG A 51 -8.06 0.44 3.81
C ARG A 51 -7.35 1.70 4.30
N GLU A 52 -6.02 1.74 4.23
CA GLU A 52 -5.24 2.95 4.56
C GLU A 52 -5.64 4.12 3.64
N ALA A 53 -5.83 3.86 2.34
CA ALA A 53 -6.26 4.89 1.39
C ALA A 53 -7.68 5.40 1.69
N GLN A 54 -8.62 4.51 2.03
CA GLN A 54 -9.98 4.90 2.44
C GLN A 54 -9.94 5.83 3.66
N GLN A 55 -9.21 5.45 4.72
CA GLN A 55 -9.07 6.28 5.91
C GLN A 55 -8.47 7.67 5.62
N GLU A 56 -7.48 7.73 4.71
CA GLU A 56 -6.89 9.01 4.32
C GLU A 56 -7.87 9.89 3.53
N LEU A 57 -8.68 9.29 2.64
CA LEU A 57 -9.74 10.00 1.94
C LEU A 57 -10.78 10.55 2.92
N ASP A 58 -11.24 9.73 3.87
CA ASP A 58 -12.20 10.16 4.91
C ASP A 58 -11.65 11.34 5.71
N ARG A 59 -10.37 11.29 6.11
CA ARG A 59 -9.71 12.41 6.80
C ARG A 59 -9.63 13.68 5.96
N ARG A 60 -9.42 13.55 4.64
CA ARG A 60 -9.35 14.71 3.73
C ARG A 60 -10.73 15.32 3.53
N ILE A 61 -11.76 14.48 3.35
CA ILE A 61 -13.16 14.91 3.26
C ILE A 61 -13.56 15.64 4.53
N ALA A 62 -13.32 15.05 5.72
CA ALA A 62 -13.62 15.69 6.99
C ALA A 62 -12.94 17.06 7.17
N ARG A 63 -11.70 17.21 6.70
CA ARG A 63 -10.99 18.50 6.69
C ARG A 63 -11.64 19.52 5.75
N LEU A 64 -12.07 19.10 4.56
CA LEU A 64 -12.75 19.97 3.60
C LEU A 64 -14.10 20.43 4.13
N VAL A 65 -14.92 19.50 4.63
CA VAL A 65 -16.23 19.78 5.27
C VAL A 65 -16.06 20.82 6.38
N ARG A 66 -15.10 20.61 7.30
CA ARG A 66 -14.79 21.59 8.36
C ARG A 66 -14.38 22.96 7.83
N ARG A 67 -13.59 23.01 6.75
CA ARG A 67 -13.10 24.26 6.16
C ARG A 67 -14.18 25.01 5.39
N SER A 68 -15.12 24.29 4.80
CA SER A 68 -16.22 24.86 4.01
C SER A 68 -17.37 25.41 4.85
N GLY A 69 -17.38 25.18 6.17
CA GLY A 69 -18.48 25.59 7.04
C GLY A 69 -19.79 24.85 6.80
N ILE A 70 -19.74 23.76 6.01
CA ILE A 70 -20.85 22.84 5.82
C ILE A 70 -20.79 21.89 7.02
N ALA A 71 -21.48 22.23 8.10
CA ALA A 71 -21.66 21.38 9.27
C ALA A 71 -23.15 21.07 9.43
#